data_AF-A0A520H553-F1
#
_entry.id   AF-A0A520H553-F1
#
_cell.length_a   1.000
_cell.length_b   1.000
_cell.length_c   1.000
_cell.angle_alpha   90.00
_cell.angle_beta   90.00
_cell.angle_gamma   90.00
#
_symmetry.space_group_name_H-M   'P 1'
#
loop_
_entity.id
_entity.type
_entity.pdbx_description
1 polymer ?
#
loop_
_entity_poly.entity_id
_entity_poly.type
_entity_poly.pdbx_seq_one_letter_code
_entity_poly.pdbx_strand_id
1 'polypeptide(L)'
;LSAQAIPSGEWTGRITVRELVAPGVPGFLLRMAKGKSKSEKRCVSPVLAQGGIAALLAPDPKAKCTVASQHVANGRYDQVLMCPQKNGAPLRVVRAGTYSAAGIVGQVTMEGSSPKGAFRFAGDQAFTRTKATCG
;
A
#
# COMPACT_ATOMS: atom_id res chain seq x y z
N LEU A 1 1.56 -4.46 23.56
CA LEU A 1 2.66 -3.74 22.88
C LEU A 1 2.06 -2.53 22.18
N SER A 2 2.34 -1.33 22.67
CA SER A 2 1.83 -0.09 22.08
C SER A 2 2.40 0.09 20.68
N ALA A 3 1.55 0.30 19.68
CA ALA A 3 1.99 0.63 18.34
C ALA A 3 2.95 1.81 18.42
N GLN A 4 4.16 1.69 17.86
CA GLN A 4 5.15 2.77 17.88
C GLN A 4 4.54 4.02 17.25
N ALA A 5 4.37 5.08 18.03
CA ALA A 5 3.86 6.35 17.55
C ALA A 5 4.76 6.88 16.41
N ILE A 6 4.15 7.49 15.41
CA ILE A 6 4.86 8.11 14.29
C ILE A 6 4.69 9.63 14.34
N PRO A 7 5.60 10.42 13.75
CA PRO A 7 5.40 11.86 13.67
C PRO A 7 4.21 12.24 12.77
N SER A 8 3.47 13.27 13.15
CA SER A 8 2.48 13.92 12.28
C SER A 8 3.14 14.66 11.12
N GLY A 9 2.38 14.98 10.08
CA GLY A 9 2.84 15.81 8.95
C GLY A 9 2.51 15.22 7.58
N GLU A 10 3.18 15.73 6.54
CA GLU A 10 3.07 15.20 5.17
C GLU A 10 3.96 13.96 5.04
N TRP A 11 3.37 12.90 4.52
CA TRP A 11 4.03 11.64 4.20
C TRP A 11 3.83 11.33 2.73
N THR A 12 4.87 10.81 2.08
CA THR A 12 4.80 10.36 0.69
C THR A 12 5.00 8.86 0.62
N GLY A 13 4.00 8.17 0.11
CA GLY A 13 4.09 6.79 -0.35
C GLY A 13 4.62 6.73 -1.76
N ARG A 14 5.44 5.74 -2.06
CA ARG A 14 5.87 5.38 -3.40
C ARG A 14 5.69 3.89 -3.59
N ILE A 15 5.05 3.50 -4.68
CA ILE A 15 4.99 2.11 -5.13
C ILE A 15 5.68 2.03 -6.49
N THR A 16 6.72 1.22 -6.59
CA THR A 16 7.47 0.93 -7.82
C THR A 16 7.07 -0.43 -8.36
N VAL A 17 6.64 -0.49 -9.63
CA VAL A 17 6.21 -1.73 -10.26
C VAL A 17 7.39 -2.68 -10.43
N ARG A 18 7.30 -3.86 -9.81
CA ARG A 18 8.26 -4.96 -10.00
C ARG A 18 7.79 -5.93 -11.07
N GLU A 19 6.50 -6.23 -11.05
CA GLU A 19 5.85 -7.17 -11.95
C GLU A 19 4.40 -6.77 -12.19
N LEU A 20 3.93 -6.97 -13.42
CA LEU A 20 2.53 -6.83 -13.79
C LEU A 20 2.16 -7.92 -14.79
N VAL A 21 1.22 -8.77 -14.41
CA VAL A 21 0.57 -9.77 -15.27
C VAL A 21 -0.86 -9.31 -15.48
N ALA A 22 -1.22 -8.96 -16.71
CA ALA A 22 -2.58 -8.55 -17.06
C ALA A 22 -2.94 -9.12 -18.44
N PRO A 23 -3.77 -10.18 -18.50
CA PRO A 23 -4.22 -10.78 -19.75
C PRO A 23 -4.86 -9.75 -20.70
N GLY A 24 -4.56 -9.89 -21.99
CA GLY A 24 -5.06 -9.00 -23.03
C GLY A 24 -4.52 -7.56 -22.97
N VAL A 25 -3.49 -7.29 -22.16
CA VAL A 25 -2.63 -6.11 -22.28
C VAL A 25 -1.39 -6.50 -23.08
N PRO A 26 -1.03 -5.76 -24.16
CA PRO A 26 0.18 -6.01 -24.92
C PRO A 26 1.45 -6.07 -24.05
N GLY A 27 2.29 -7.09 -24.25
CA GLY A 27 3.47 -7.31 -23.43
C GLY A 27 4.48 -6.16 -23.40
N PHE A 28 4.56 -5.35 -24.47
CA PHE A 28 5.42 -4.16 -24.48
C PHE A 28 4.94 -3.09 -23.49
N LEU A 29 3.62 -2.92 -23.28
CA LEU A 29 3.07 -2.02 -22.26
C LEU A 29 3.41 -2.50 -20.85
N LEU A 30 3.35 -3.83 -20.62
CA LEU A 30 3.74 -4.44 -19.34
C LEU A 30 5.22 -4.21 -19.03
N ARG A 31 6.09 -4.37 -20.03
CA ARG A 31 7.53 -4.08 -19.89
C ARG A 31 7.78 -2.60 -19.59
N MET A 32 7.06 -1.68 -20.25
CA MET A 32 7.15 -0.25 -19.96
C MET A 32 6.58 0.14 -18.60
N ALA A 33 5.69 -0.67 -18.01
CA ALA A 33 5.17 -0.43 -16.67
C ALA A 33 6.19 -0.81 -15.58
N LYS A 34 7.01 -1.84 -15.82
CA LYS A 34 8.06 -2.27 -14.88
C LYS A 34 9.03 -1.12 -14.59
N GLY A 35 9.34 -0.92 -13.31
CA GLY A 35 10.19 0.16 -12.82
C GLY A 35 9.48 1.51 -12.71
N LYS A 36 8.25 1.69 -13.24
CA LYS A 36 7.51 2.93 -13.01
C LYS A 36 7.09 3.03 -11.56
N SER A 37 7.16 4.23 -11.02
CA SER A 37 6.71 4.53 -9.66
C SER A 37 5.48 5.42 -9.67
N LYS A 38 4.50 5.10 -8.84
CA LYS A 38 3.41 6.01 -8.49
C LYS A 38 3.64 6.50 -7.07
N SER A 39 3.50 7.81 -6.86
CA SER A 39 3.59 8.39 -5.52
C SER A 39 2.21 8.84 -5.05
N GLU A 40 1.93 8.65 -3.76
CA GLU A 40 0.76 9.19 -3.09
C GLU A 40 1.21 10.07 -1.92
N LYS A 41 0.50 11.16 -1.69
CA LYS A 41 0.71 12.01 -0.51
C LYS A 41 -0.38 11.74 0.50
N ARG A 42 -0.01 11.72 1.77
CA ARG A 42 -0.93 11.54 2.89
C ARG A 42 -0.59 12.52 3.99
N CYS A 43 -1.60 13.21 4.49
CA CYS A 43 -1.49 13.97 5.72
C CYS A 43 -1.79 13.06 6.90
N VAL A 44 -0.86 12.99 7.86
CA VAL A 44 -1.06 12.31 9.15
C VAL A 44 -1.26 13.38 10.21
N SER A 45 -2.49 13.50 10.71
CA SER A 45 -2.81 14.43 11.80
C SER A 45 -2.19 13.96 13.13
N PRO A 46 -2.07 14.84 14.15
CA PRO A 46 -1.59 14.44 15.48
C PRO A 46 -2.40 13.29 16.11
N VAL A 47 -3.71 13.25 15.86
CA VAL A 47 -4.58 12.16 16.35
C VAL A 47 -4.25 10.85 15.64
N LEU A 48 -4.07 10.86 14.31
CA LEU A 48 -3.71 9.66 13.55
C LEU A 48 -2.30 9.16 13.87
N ALA A 49 -1.38 10.07 14.17
CA ALA A 49 0.00 9.77 14.58
C ALA A 49 0.07 8.86 15.82
N GLN A 50 -0.92 8.95 16.73
CA GLN A 50 -1.03 8.08 17.91
C GLN A 50 -1.33 6.62 17.54
N GLY A 51 -1.98 6.37 16.39
CA GLY A 51 -2.20 5.04 15.84
C GLY A 51 -0.94 4.37 15.29
N GLY A 52 0.19 5.09 15.29
CA GLY A 52 1.48 4.58 14.83
C GLY A 52 1.48 4.19 13.35
N ILE A 53 2.27 3.17 13.01
CA ILE A 53 2.42 2.70 11.62
C ILE A 53 1.10 2.20 11.00
N ALA A 54 0.14 1.76 11.82
CA ALA A 54 -1.19 1.39 11.33
C ALA A 54 -1.89 2.55 10.59
N ALA A 55 -1.61 3.81 10.93
CA ALA A 55 -2.14 4.98 10.23
C ALA A 55 -1.59 5.12 8.78
N LEU A 56 -0.36 4.67 8.54
CA LEU A 56 0.23 4.63 7.19
C LEU A 56 -0.29 3.43 6.39
N LEU A 57 -0.62 2.33 7.06
CA LEU A 57 -1.16 1.13 6.44
C LEU A 57 -2.67 1.19 6.21
N ALA A 58 -3.37 2.16 6.81
CA ALA A 58 -4.80 2.33 6.69
C ALA A 58 -5.21 2.43 5.19
N PRO A 59 -6.24 1.69 4.77
CA PRO A 59 -6.74 1.75 3.40
C PRO A 59 -7.36 3.12 3.11
N ASP A 60 -7.39 3.50 1.83
CA ASP A 60 -8.15 4.67 1.38
C ASP A 60 -9.65 4.45 1.69
N PRO A 61 -10.29 5.34 2.48
CA PRO A 61 -11.72 5.22 2.80
C PRO A 61 -12.65 5.20 1.59
N LYS A 62 -12.21 5.75 0.44
CA LYS A 62 -12.95 5.73 -0.82
C LYS A 62 -12.83 4.38 -1.53
N ALA A 63 -11.76 3.62 -1.29
CA ALA A 63 -11.57 2.29 -1.87
C ALA A 63 -12.44 1.21 -1.20
N LYS A 64 -13.04 1.51 -0.03
CA LYS A 64 -13.94 0.61 0.71
C LYS A 64 -13.35 -0.77 1.01
N CYS A 65 -12.02 -0.85 1.10
CA CYS A 65 -11.35 -2.09 1.44
C CYS A 65 -11.58 -2.45 2.91
N THR A 66 -11.77 -3.73 3.19
CA THR A 66 -11.77 -4.27 4.55
C THR A 66 -10.40 -4.84 4.90
N VAL A 67 -9.99 -4.70 6.16
CA VAL A 67 -8.76 -5.32 6.68
C VAL A 67 -9.10 -6.76 7.06
N ALA A 68 -8.62 -7.74 6.29
CA ALA A 68 -8.83 -9.15 6.56
C ALA A 68 -7.87 -9.67 7.64
N SER A 69 -6.61 -9.22 7.60
CA SER A 69 -5.64 -9.45 8.66
C SER A 69 -4.64 -8.30 8.72
N GLN A 70 -4.13 -8.02 9.92
CA GLN A 70 -3.06 -7.06 10.12
C GLN A 70 -2.25 -7.47 11.35
N HIS A 71 -0.94 -7.52 11.18
CA HIS A 71 -0.01 -7.73 12.26
C HIS A 71 1.15 -6.74 12.12
N VAL A 72 1.44 -6.05 13.24
CA VAL A 72 2.43 -4.98 13.33
C VAL A 72 3.16 -5.16 14.64
N ALA A 73 4.35 -5.72 14.59
CA ALA A 73 5.16 -6.00 15.77
C ALA A 73 6.64 -6.03 15.42
N ASN A 74 7.49 -5.66 16.39
CA ASN A 74 8.95 -5.85 16.32
C ASN A 74 9.59 -5.26 15.04
N GLY A 75 9.12 -4.10 14.59
CA GLY A 75 9.64 -3.43 13.39
C GLY A 75 9.23 -4.09 12.07
N ARG A 76 8.27 -5.03 12.10
CA ARG A 76 7.73 -5.73 10.92
C ARG A 76 6.22 -5.60 10.83
N TYR A 77 5.71 -5.49 9.61
CA TYR A 77 4.29 -5.51 9.35
C TYR A 77 3.92 -6.51 8.27
N ASP A 78 2.72 -7.03 8.39
CA ASP A 78 2.00 -7.77 7.37
C ASP A 78 0.51 -7.37 7.40
N GLN A 79 -0.09 -7.25 6.22
CA GLN A 79 -1.47 -6.81 6.07
C GLN A 79 -2.10 -7.48 4.86
N VAL A 80 -3.33 -7.95 5.04
CA VAL A 80 -4.19 -8.42 3.95
C VAL A 80 -5.44 -7.54 3.91
N LEU A 81 -5.69 -6.93 2.75
CA LEU A 81 -6.90 -6.15 2.48
C LEU A 81 -7.74 -6.86 1.42
N MET A 82 -9.06 -6.75 1.57
CA MET A 82 -10.04 -7.19 0.59
C MET A 82 -10.81 -5.97 0.11
N CYS A 83 -10.64 -5.59 -1.15
CA CYS A 83 -11.28 -4.42 -1.74
C CYS A 83 -12.41 -4.86 -2.68
N PRO A 84 -13.59 -4.25 -2.61
CA PRO A 84 -14.68 -4.56 -3.53
C PRO A 84 -14.25 -4.27 -4.98
N GLN A 85 -14.60 -5.17 -5.89
CA GLN A 85 -14.33 -5.04 -7.31
C GLN A 85 -15.67 -5.14 -8.05
N LYS A 86 -15.89 -4.28 -9.07
CA LYS A 86 -17.18 -4.22 -9.78
C LYS A 86 -17.58 -5.56 -10.41
N ASN A 87 -16.61 -6.33 -10.91
CA ASN A 87 -16.83 -7.61 -11.56
C ASN A 87 -15.89 -8.65 -10.94
N GLY A 88 -16.43 -9.81 -10.56
CA GLY A 88 -15.65 -10.94 -10.05
C GLY A 88 -15.34 -10.88 -8.56
N ALA A 89 -14.36 -11.70 -8.14
CA ALA A 89 -13.94 -11.78 -6.75
C ALA A 89 -13.33 -10.45 -6.25
N PRO A 90 -13.40 -10.15 -4.94
CA PRO A 90 -12.76 -8.97 -4.38
C PRO A 90 -11.26 -8.93 -4.71
N LEU A 91 -10.76 -7.73 -4.95
CA LEU A 91 -9.34 -7.46 -5.12
C LEU A 91 -8.63 -7.75 -3.79
N ARG A 92 -7.71 -8.71 -3.79
CA ARG A 92 -6.88 -9.05 -2.64
C ARG A 92 -5.58 -8.27 -2.70
N VAL A 93 -5.27 -7.53 -1.64
CA VAL A 93 -4.00 -6.79 -1.51
C VAL A 93 -3.24 -7.33 -0.31
N VAL A 94 -2.01 -7.78 -0.53
CA VAL A 94 -1.09 -8.23 0.52
C VAL A 94 0.06 -7.25 0.60
N ARG A 95 0.39 -6.79 1.81
CA ARG A 95 1.53 -5.94 2.08
C ARG A 95 2.37 -6.57 3.17
N ALA A 96 3.68 -6.52 3.02
CA ALA A 96 4.59 -6.96 4.07
C ALA A 96 5.89 -6.18 4.01
N GLY A 97 6.52 -5.95 5.16
CA GLY A 97 7.81 -5.27 5.20
C GLY A 97 8.24 -4.88 6.61
N THR A 98 9.10 -3.86 6.66
CA THR A 98 9.67 -3.31 7.89
C THR A 98 9.25 -1.88 8.12
N TYR A 99 9.22 -1.47 9.38
CA TYR A 99 8.87 -0.11 9.77
C TYR A 99 9.79 0.45 10.85
N SER A 100 9.85 1.78 10.89
CA SER A 100 10.44 2.57 11.98
C SER A 100 9.66 3.87 12.15
N ALA A 101 10.02 4.71 13.11
CA ALA A 101 9.45 6.05 13.23
C ALA A 101 9.64 6.94 11.99
N ALA A 102 10.62 6.62 11.13
CA ALA A 102 10.87 7.35 9.88
C ALA A 102 9.96 6.90 8.72
N GLY A 103 9.31 5.74 8.84
CA GLY A 103 8.40 5.23 7.82
C GLY A 103 8.43 3.72 7.61
N ILE A 104 7.89 3.29 6.47
CA ILE A 104 7.80 1.88 6.08
C ILE A 104 8.54 1.62 4.77
N VAL A 105 9.09 0.42 4.64
CA VAL A 105 9.59 -0.14 3.40
C VAL A 105 9.08 -1.57 3.29
N GLY A 106 8.71 -2.03 2.11
CA GLY A 106 8.25 -3.39 1.92
C GLY A 106 7.75 -3.67 0.52
N GLN A 107 6.92 -4.68 0.40
CA GLN A 107 6.33 -5.13 -0.85
C GLN A 107 4.82 -5.12 -0.76
N VAL A 108 4.20 -4.88 -1.90
CA VAL A 108 2.76 -5.01 -2.11
C VAL A 108 2.49 -5.95 -3.27
N THR A 109 1.58 -6.88 -3.07
CA THR A 109 1.01 -7.72 -4.13
C THR A 109 -0.48 -7.45 -4.22
N MET A 110 -1.01 -7.32 -5.43
CA MET A 110 -2.44 -7.18 -5.69
C MET A 110 -2.88 -8.27 -6.66
N GLU A 111 -3.96 -8.95 -6.34
CA GLU A 111 -4.54 -10.01 -7.15
C GLU A 111 -6.04 -9.74 -7.32
N GLY A 112 -6.47 -9.65 -8.57
CA GLY A 112 -7.84 -9.29 -8.89
C GLY A 112 -8.28 -9.87 -10.23
N SER A 113 -9.40 -9.36 -10.72
CA SER A 113 -9.97 -9.79 -12.00
C SER A 113 -10.26 -8.59 -12.89
N SER A 114 -10.04 -8.78 -14.18
CA SER A 114 -10.43 -7.84 -15.23
C SER A 114 -11.38 -8.55 -16.20
N PRO A 115 -12.08 -7.82 -17.08
CA PRO A 115 -12.87 -8.45 -18.14
C PRO A 115 -12.07 -9.41 -19.04
N LYS A 116 -10.74 -9.27 -19.09
CA LYS A 116 -9.85 -10.10 -19.91
C LYS A 116 -9.23 -11.29 -19.15
N GLY A 117 -9.50 -11.41 -17.84
CA GLY A 117 -8.96 -12.47 -16.99
C GLY A 117 -8.34 -11.94 -15.68
N ALA A 118 -7.85 -12.89 -14.88
CA ALA A 118 -7.17 -12.62 -13.61
C ALA A 118 -5.88 -11.82 -13.85
N PHE A 119 -5.62 -10.82 -13.00
CA PHE A 119 -4.39 -10.03 -13.07
C PHE A 119 -3.65 -10.10 -11.74
N ARG A 120 -2.34 -9.88 -11.82
CA ARG A 120 -1.46 -9.78 -10.65
C ARG A 120 -0.50 -8.60 -10.81
N PHE A 121 -0.34 -7.85 -9.74
CA PHE A 121 0.62 -6.77 -9.62
C PHE A 121 1.54 -7.07 -8.43
N ALA A 122 2.84 -6.87 -8.60
CA ALA A 122 3.78 -6.82 -7.48
C ALA A 122 4.61 -5.54 -7.57
N GLY A 123 4.83 -4.90 -6.43
CA GLY A 123 5.60 -3.68 -6.36
C GLY A 123 6.32 -3.50 -5.03
N ASP A 124 7.37 -2.70 -5.08
CA ASP A 124 8.10 -2.23 -3.90
C ASP A 124 7.42 -0.99 -3.36
N GLN A 125 7.10 -0.98 -2.08
CA GLN A 125 6.47 0.14 -1.40
C GLN A 125 7.43 0.80 -0.41
N ALA A 126 7.42 2.12 -0.38
CA ALA A 126 8.05 2.91 0.67
C ALA A 126 7.12 4.05 1.08
N PHE A 127 7.12 4.42 2.34
CA PHE A 127 6.38 5.57 2.85
C PHE A 127 7.29 6.33 3.80
N THR A 128 7.54 7.60 3.49
CA THR A 128 8.50 8.43 4.25
C THR A 128 7.88 9.78 4.56
N ARG A 129 8.19 10.32 5.74
CA ARG A 129 7.78 11.68 6.11
C ARG A 129 8.51 12.68 5.23
N THR A 130 7.77 13.56 4.56
CA THR A 130 8.33 14.59 3.67
C THR A 130 8.28 15.98 4.30
N LYS A 131 7.30 16.26 5.17
CA LYS A 131 7.23 17.53 5.90
C LYS A 131 6.71 17.35 7.32
N ALA A 132 7.06 18.30 8.18
CA ALA A 132 6.59 18.31 9.56
C ALA A 132 5.10 18.68 9.70
N THR A 133 4.59 19.46 8.77
CA THR A 133 3.21 19.95 8.72
C THR A 133 2.51 19.43 7.46
N CYS A 134 1.18 19.33 7.53
CA CYS A 134 0.36 19.17 6.34
C CYS A 134 0.09 20.55 5.74
N GLY A 135 0.23 20.68 4.42
CA GLY A 135 -0.02 21.92 3.69
C GLY A 135 -0.60 21.63 2.32
#